data_AF-A0A7W5XH61-F1
#
_entry.id   AF-A0A7W5XH61-F1
#
_cell.length_a   1.000
_cell.length_b   1.000
_cell.length_c   1.000
_cell.angle_alpha   90.00
_cell.angle_beta   90.00
_cell.angle_gamma   90.00
#
_symmetry.space_group_name_H-M   'P 1'
#
loop_
_entity.id
_entity.type
_entity.pdbx_description
1 polymer ?
#
loop_
_entity_poly.entity_id
_entity_poly.type
_entity_poly.pdbx_seq_one_letter_code
_entity_poly.pdbx_strand_id
1 'polypeptide(L)'
;MRLRKQPSLANRTYGQVLKSAIRRSGLFLKRSKLQQLLIVLKLPFAADEKAYLEAARVLVKDVAELASFHVHAPASRRLSVVGVDAIEADIEAGNPIIVLWPYDIQVAATLFAAADRIVDVGPVRPAHLAASFRQVRGESMTTAEAACLLQYPLKHVFVSLRAGRPIPVAIEGLRLAAGEPVRQAPKPGLLDLEGFGTARKWGLALASDIAEWRRGKIGWSDVDKGILISGPPGCGKTLFASALARTCEIEIVATSVGQWLSAGHLDKVLAAMRKSFQQAVSRKPCVLFLDELDGIGDRSTLTGDHVEYWMQVVNSLLELIDGFERLEGVVLVGATNFPEKIDAALRRAGRLDRHVAIPLPDAQTRRSLCRRYIRSDFTDAEFDGIVASTKGLTGADFEQMGRDVRRCARREGTSISADMVMRLLPPSLKITGERRRTVAVHEAGHAVVGIHLDVGELKEIVVLDEVRQSGTAAGFTHFALEDMERDRQALLSQIAMLMGGRLAEEVILGSAFEGAGGEGSDLQKATDLATLMEVRFGMGEVLGYFSARSSSELEGIRRQVPSVRERVEKTLLKEWKRARAIVEKHEDIIGLLASRLEAVGRVDGREVESMLRGEGQK
;
A
#
# COMPACT_ATOMS: atom_id res chain seq x y z
N MET A 1 -12.64 -62.04 -17.19
CA MET A 1 -13.70 -61.09 -16.73
C MET A 1 -13.20 -59.67 -17.02
N ARG A 2 -13.55 -59.06 -18.17
CA ARG A 2 -13.11 -57.70 -18.53
C ARG A 2 -13.77 -56.72 -17.54
N LEU A 3 -12.99 -56.16 -16.61
CA LEU A 3 -13.40 -55.07 -15.73
C LEU A 3 -14.05 -53.98 -16.60
N ARG A 4 -15.36 -53.74 -16.42
CA ARG A 4 -16.05 -52.59 -17.04
C ARG A 4 -15.33 -51.33 -16.55
N LYS A 5 -14.49 -50.73 -17.40
CA LYS A 5 -13.88 -49.42 -17.12
C LYS A 5 -15.01 -48.45 -16.79
N GLN A 6 -15.03 -47.94 -15.57
CA GLN A 6 -15.99 -46.89 -15.20
C GLN A 6 -15.79 -45.68 -16.13
N PRO A 7 -16.87 -45.10 -16.66
CA PRO A 7 -16.76 -43.97 -17.58
C PRO A 7 -16.16 -42.76 -16.87
N SER A 8 -15.24 -42.09 -17.55
CA SER A 8 -14.56 -40.89 -17.04
C SER A 8 -15.54 -39.72 -16.85
N LEU A 9 -15.13 -38.72 -16.07
CA LEU A 9 -15.88 -37.47 -15.94
C LEU A 9 -16.11 -36.79 -17.30
N ALA A 10 -15.13 -36.84 -18.19
CA ALA A 10 -15.24 -36.33 -19.55
C ALA A 10 -16.35 -37.06 -20.33
N ASN A 11 -16.34 -38.39 -20.31
CA ASN A 11 -17.33 -39.22 -21.04
C ASN A 11 -18.75 -38.96 -20.54
N ARG A 12 -18.93 -38.81 -19.22
CA ARG A 12 -20.22 -38.46 -18.63
C ARG A 12 -20.67 -37.05 -19.00
N THR A 13 -19.76 -36.07 -18.95
CA THR A 13 -20.07 -34.67 -19.26
C THR A 13 -20.47 -34.50 -20.72
N TYR A 14 -19.70 -35.04 -21.66
CA TYR A 14 -20.06 -35.04 -23.08
C TYR A 14 -21.31 -35.86 -23.36
N GLY A 15 -21.50 -36.99 -22.66
CA GLY A 15 -22.71 -37.80 -22.76
C GLY A 15 -23.98 -37.03 -22.36
N GLN A 16 -23.93 -36.21 -21.31
CA GLN A 16 -25.06 -35.35 -20.91
C GLN A 16 -25.39 -34.28 -21.96
N VAL A 17 -24.36 -33.72 -22.62
CA VAL A 17 -24.53 -32.75 -23.69
C VAL A 17 -25.20 -33.40 -24.90
N LEU A 18 -24.72 -34.58 -25.31
CA LEU A 18 -25.30 -35.37 -26.40
C LEU A 18 -26.74 -35.80 -26.08
N LYS A 19 -27.00 -36.28 -24.86
CA LYS A 19 -28.35 -36.62 -24.41
C LYS A 19 -29.30 -35.43 -24.49
N SER A 20 -28.83 -34.23 -24.14
CA SER A 20 -29.60 -32.99 -24.25
C SER A 20 -29.86 -32.58 -25.70
N ALA A 21 -28.92 -32.82 -26.61
CA ALA A 21 -29.12 -32.62 -28.05
C ALA A 21 -30.13 -33.62 -28.63
N ILE A 22 -30.01 -34.91 -28.30
CA ILE A 22 -30.96 -35.95 -28.74
C ILE A 22 -32.35 -35.70 -28.15
N ARG A 23 -32.47 -35.18 -26.93
CA ARG A 23 -33.78 -34.75 -26.39
C ARG A 23 -34.44 -33.65 -27.22
N ARG A 24 -33.66 -32.69 -27.71
CA ARG A 24 -34.16 -31.62 -28.59
C ARG A 24 -34.54 -32.11 -29.99
N SER A 25 -34.04 -33.27 -30.43
CA SER A 25 -34.48 -33.87 -31.71
C SER A 25 -35.92 -34.40 -31.66
N GLY A 26 -36.51 -34.50 -30.46
CA GLY A 26 -37.87 -34.99 -30.25
C GLY A 26 -37.97 -36.52 -30.13
N LEU A 27 -36.85 -37.24 -30.15
CA LEU A 27 -36.79 -38.71 -30.11
C LEU A 27 -37.46 -39.33 -28.87
N PHE A 28 -37.53 -38.60 -27.75
CA PHE A 28 -38.15 -39.08 -26.52
C PHE A 28 -39.64 -38.72 -26.38
N LEU A 29 -40.24 -37.99 -27.34
CA LEU A 29 -41.58 -37.41 -27.19
C LEU A 29 -42.73 -38.28 -27.72
N LYS A 30 -42.51 -39.26 -28.62
CA LYS A 30 -43.55 -40.22 -29.06
C LYS A 30 -42.97 -41.56 -29.53
N ARG A 31 -43.66 -42.67 -29.18
CA ARG A 31 -43.46 -44.02 -29.79
C ARG A 31 -43.81 -43.96 -31.29
N SER A 32 -42.90 -43.53 -32.14
CA SER A 32 -43.00 -43.76 -33.58
C SER A 32 -42.37 -45.11 -33.90
N LYS A 33 -43.13 -45.99 -34.57
CA LYS A 33 -42.68 -47.26 -35.17
C LYS A 33 -41.72 -47.04 -36.36
N LEU A 34 -40.77 -46.11 -36.25
CA LEU A 34 -39.73 -45.89 -37.26
C LEU A 34 -38.55 -46.77 -36.87
N GLN A 35 -38.40 -47.91 -37.57
CA GLN A 35 -37.35 -48.88 -37.31
C GLN A 35 -35.95 -48.39 -37.76
N GLN A 36 -35.88 -47.29 -38.52
CA GLN A 36 -34.66 -46.75 -39.13
C GLN A 36 -34.56 -45.24 -38.89
N LEU A 37 -34.20 -44.82 -37.67
CA LEU A 37 -34.00 -43.40 -37.34
C LEU A 37 -32.54 -43.00 -37.56
N LEU A 38 -32.28 -42.00 -38.40
CA LEU A 38 -30.97 -41.40 -38.64
C LEU A 38 -30.90 -39.98 -38.05
N ILE A 39 -30.09 -39.81 -37.01
CA ILE A 39 -29.84 -38.51 -36.37
C ILE A 39 -28.41 -38.07 -36.62
N VAL A 40 -28.23 -36.90 -37.20
CA VAL A 40 -26.93 -36.24 -37.34
C VAL A 40 -26.77 -35.19 -36.25
N LEU A 41 -25.75 -35.35 -35.42
CA LEU A 41 -25.39 -34.44 -34.34
C LEU A 41 -24.16 -33.63 -34.77
N LYS A 42 -24.34 -32.35 -35.07
CA LYS A 42 -23.22 -31.44 -35.40
C LYS A 42 -22.51 -31.02 -34.13
N LEU A 43 -21.24 -31.36 -34.01
CA LEU A 43 -20.40 -31.05 -32.85
C LEU A 43 -20.10 -29.54 -32.77
N PRO A 44 -19.81 -29.00 -31.59
CA PRO A 44 -19.44 -27.59 -31.45
C PRO A 44 -18.05 -27.31 -32.03
N PHE A 45 -17.77 -26.04 -32.32
CA PHE A 45 -16.45 -25.58 -32.76
C PHE A 45 -15.34 -26.03 -31.78
N ALA A 46 -14.23 -26.53 -32.33
CA ALA A 46 -13.09 -27.07 -31.57
C ALA A 46 -13.44 -28.26 -30.63
N ALA A 47 -14.47 -29.04 -30.95
CA ALA A 47 -14.81 -30.26 -30.19
C ALA A 47 -13.71 -31.33 -30.25
N ASP A 48 -13.52 -32.05 -29.13
CA ASP A 48 -12.73 -33.28 -29.14
C ASP A 48 -13.59 -34.44 -29.67
N GLU A 49 -13.56 -34.64 -30.99
CA GLU A 49 -14.38 -35.63 -31.69
C GLU A 49 -14.22 -37.05 -31.12
N LYS A 50 -12.99 -37.43 -30.76
CA LYS A 50 -12.71 -38.75 -30.17
C LYS A 50 -13.41 -38.89 -28.82
N ALA A 51 -13.33 -37.86 -27.96
CA ALA A 51 -13.98 -37.87 -26.66
C ALA A 51 -15.51 -37.88 -26.78
N TYR A 52 -16.09 -37.15 -27.74
CA TYR A 52 -17.53 -37.18 -28.02
C TYR A 52 -17.98 -38.54 -28.57
N LEU A 53 -17.19 -39.19 -29.43
CA LEU A 53 -17.47 -40.53 -29.94
C LEU A 53 -17.45 -41.58 -28.83
N GLU A 54 -16.45 -41.54 -27.95
CA GLU A 54 -16.41 -42.41 -26.77
C GLU A 54 -17.61 -42.16 -25.84
N ALA A 55 -17.95 -40.89 -25.60
CA ALA A 55 -19.11 -40.52 -24.80
C ALA A 55 -20.43 -41.01 -25.40
N ALA A 56 -20.61 -40.91 -26.72
CA ALA A 56 -21.78 -41.41 -27.42
C ALA A 56 -21.92 -42.94 -27.32
N ARG A 57 -20.80 -43.68 -27.48
CA ARG A 57 -20.77 -45.14 -27.31
C ARG A 57 -21.11 -45.58 -25.88
N VAL A 58 -20.71 -44.80 -24.88
CA VAL A 58 -21.11 -45.03 -23.48
C VAL A 58 -22.59 -44.70 -23.28
N LEU A 59 -23.05 -43.57 -23.84
CA LEU A 59 -24.43 -43.10 -23.70
C LEU A 59 -25.45 -44.11 -24.24
N VAL A 60 -25.19 -44.67 -25.44
CA VAL A 60 -26.04 -45.72 -26.04
C VAL A 60 -26.15 -46.96 -25.17
N LYS A 61 -25.08 -47.33 -24.45
CA LYS A 61 -25.10 -48.48 -23.53
C LYS A 61 -25.81 -48.19 -22.21
N ASP A 62 -25.77 -46.94 -21.76
CA ASP A 62 -26.28 -46.51 -20.46
C ASP A 62 -27.76 -46.08 -20.51
N VAL A 63 -28.31 -45.81 -21.70
CA VAL A 63 -29.69 -45.35 -21.91
C VAL A 63 -30.45 -46.40 -22.70
N ALA A 64 -31.41 -47.07 -22.04
CA ALA A 64 -32.17 -48.17 -22.62
C ALA A 64 -32.86 -47.81 -23.95
N GLU A 65 -33.36 -46.58 -24.07
CA GLU A 65 -34.03 -46.08 -25.28
C GLU A 65 -33.08 -45.90 -26.48
N LEU A 66 -31.77 -45.85 -26.23
CA LEU A 66 -30.74 -45.68 -27.25
C LEU A 66 -29.97 -46.98 -27.53
N ALA A 67 -30.25 -48.08 -26.80
CA ALA A 67 -29.42 -49.29 -26.83
C ALA A 67 -29.32 -49.97 -28.21
N SER A 68 -30.30 -49.77 -29.08
CA SER A 68 -30.30 -50.29 -30.46
C SER A 68 -29.57 -49.40 -31.46
N PHE A 69 -29.15 -48.18 -31.08
CA PHE A 69 -28.54 -47.23 -32.01
C PHE A 69 -27.08 -47.52 -32.29
N HIS A 70 -26.69 -47.50 -33.57
CA HIS A 70 -25.32 -47.54 -34.00
C HIS A 70 -24.73 -46.13 -34.01
N VAL A 71 -23.52 -45.96 -33.47
CA VAL A 71 -22.86 -44.65 -33.38
C VAL A 71 -21.70 -44.59 -34.37
N HIS A 72 -21.82 -43.67 -35.32
CA HIS A 72 -20.79 -43.41 -36.31
C HIS A 72 -20.19 -42.01 -36.17
N ALA A 73 -18.95 -41.89 -36.60
CA ALA A 73 -18.30 -40.63 -36.90
C ALA A 73 -17.59 -40.79 -38.25
N PRO A 74 -17.56 -39.75 -39.09
CA PRO A 74 -16.91 -39.83 -40.38
C PRO A 74 -15.42 -40.18 -40.26
N ALA A 75 -14.94 -41.04 -41.17
CA ALA A 75 -13.51 -41.32 -41.24
C ALA A 75 -12.78 -40.13 -41.88
N SER A 76 -11.95 -39.43 -41.11
CA SER A 76 -11.10 -38.36 -41.62
C SER A 76 -10.00 -38.92 -42.52
N ARG A 77 -10.17 -38.85 -43.85
CA ARG A 77 -9.08 -39.09 -44.83
C ARG A 77 -8.33 -37.77 -45.07
N ARG A 78 -7.02 -37.82 -45.35
CA ARG A 78 -6.21 -36.61 -45.64
C ARG A 78 -6.87 -35.84 -46.79
N LEU A 79 -7.01 -34.52 -46.62
CA LEU A 79 -7.61 -33.53 -47.55
C LEU A 79 -9.12 -33.69 -47.76
N SER A 80 -9.93 -33.05 -46.89
CA SER A 80 -11.34 -32.63 -47.09
C SER A 80 -12.37 -33.65 -47.60
N VAL A 81 -11.99 -34.91 -47.80
CA VAL A 81 -12.89 -35.99 -48.23
C VAL A 81 -13.25 -36.83 -47.01
N VAL A 82 -14.51 -36.74 -46.62
CA VAL A 82 -15.09 -37.55 -45.55
C VAL A 82 -15.58 -38.87 -46.13
N GLY A 83 -15.05 -39.99 -45.64
CA GLY A 83 -15.58 -41.31 -45.99
C GLY A 83 -16.88 -41.60 -45.22
N VAL A 84 -17.98 -41.80 -45.94
CA VAL A 84 -19.30 -42.16 -45.39
C VAL A 84 -19.66 -43.64 -45.61
N ASP A 85 -18.75 -44.43 -46.22
CA ASP A 85 -18.95 -45.84 -46.61
C ASP A 85 -19.59 -46.70 -45.49
N ALA A 86 -19.11 -46.57 -44.25
CA ALA A 86 -19.63 -47.32 -43.10
C ALA A 86 -21.00 -46.84 -42.59
N ILE A 87 -21.33 -45.56 -42.83
CA ILE A 87 -22.62 -44.97 -42.50
C ILE A 87 -23.65 -45.42 -43.54
N GLU A 88 -23.29 -45.39 -44.83
CA GLU A 88 -24.14 -45.84 -45.93
C GLU A 88 -24.49 -47.33 -45.81
N ALA A 89 -23.51 -48.19 -45.47
CA ALA A 89 -23.76 -49.62 -45.23
C ALA A 89 -24.77 -49.88 -44.08
N ASP A 90 -24.71 -49.10 -42.99
CA ASP A 90 -25.64 -49.24 -41.87
C ASP A 90 -27.03 -48.65 -42.18
N ILE A 91 -27.11 -47.65 -43.06
CA ILE A 91 -28.38 -47.11 -43.60
C ILE A 91 -29.06 -48.19 -44.44
N GLU A 92 -28.33 -48.85 -45.36
CA GLU A 92 -28.85 -49.95 -46.18
C GLU A 92 -29.30 -51.16 -45.34
N ALA A 93 -28.58 -51.45 -44.25
CA ALA A 93 -28.94 -52.53 -43.32
C ALA A 93 -30.17 -52.21 -42.45
N GLY A 94 -30.63 -50.96 -42.44
CA GLY A 94 -31.81 -50.56 -41.69
C GLY A 94 -31.61 -50.45 -40.19
N ASN A 95 -30.40 -50.11 -39.74
CA ASN A 95 -30.13 -49.88 -38.33
C ASN A 95 -30.50 -48.44 -37.95
N PRO A 96 -30.96 -48.17 -36.72
CA PRO A 96 -31.08 -46.81 -36.22
C PRO A 96 -29.68 -46.25 -35.91
N ILE A 97 -29.38 -45.04 -36.38
CA ILE A 97 -28.02 -44.49 -36.42
C ILE A 97 -27.96 -43.10 -35.79
N ILE A 98 -26.92 -42.87 -34.99
CA ILE A 98 -26.47 -41.55 -34.55
C ILE A 98 -25.12 -41.27 -35.22
N VAL A 99 -25.07 -40.24 -36.04
CA VAL A 99 -23.84 -39.76 -36.67
C VAL A 99 -23.35 -38.52 -35.94
N LEU A 100 -22.14 -38.55 -35.40
CA LEU A 100 -21.45 -37.36 -34.90
C LEU A 100 -20.73 -36.68 -36.06
N TRP A 101 -21.08 -35.44 -36.36
CA TRP A 101 -20.55 -34.71 -37.52
C TRP A 101 -19.66 -33.54 -37.07
N PRO A 102 -18.45 -33.36 -37.64
CA PRO A 102 -17.59 -32.22 -37.35
C PRO A 102 -18.24 -30.88 -37.67
N TYR A 103 -17.87 -29.82 -36.94
CA TYR A 103 -18.45 -28.48 -37.11
C TYR A 103 -18.09 -27.83 -38.45
N ASP A 104 -16.84 -28.02 -38.88
CA ASP A 104 -16.16 -27.34 -39.98
C ASP A 104 -16.37 -28.02 -41.35
N ILE A 105 -17.08 -29.14 -41.38
CA ILE A 105 -17.34 -29.90 -42.60
C ILE A 105 -18.82 -29.85 -42.94
N GLN A 106 -19.14 -29.45 -44.17
CA GLN A 106 -20.52 -29.50 -44.65
C GLN A 106 -21.01 -30.95 -44.70
N VAL A 107 -22.22 -31.18 -44.19
CA VAL A 107 -22.85 -32.51 -44.23
C VAL A 107 -23.01 -32.93 -45.69
N ALA A 108 -22.55 -34.14 -46.03
CA ALA A 108 -22.69 -34.68 -47.38
C ALA A 108 -24.17 -34.65 -47.82
N ALA A 109 -24.42 -34.30 -49.09
CA ALA A 109 -25.79 -34.14 -49.60
C ALA A 109 -26.64 -35.42 -49.44
N THR A 110 -26.02 -36.59 -49.59
CA THR A 110 -26.66 -37.90 -49.37
C THR A 110 -27.13 -38.08 -47.93
N LEU A 111 -26.27 -37.79 -46.97
CA LEU A 111 -26.59 -37.87 -45.55
C LEU A 111 -27.59 -36.79 -45.11
N PHE A 112 -27.49 -35.60 -45.70
CA PHE A 112 -28.43 -34.51 -45.45
C PHE A 112 -29.85 -34.86 -45.92
N ALA A 113 -29.98 -35.53 -47.07
CA ALA A 113 -31.26 -36.00 -47.59
C ALA A 113 -31.83 -37.19 -46.80
N ALA A 114 -30.97 -38.07 -46.30
CA ALA A 114 -31.39 -39.25 -45.54
C ALA A 114 -31.69 -38.98 -44.05
N ALA A 115 -31.12 -37.92 -43.46
CA ALA A 115 -31.23 -37.66 -42.03
C ALA A 115 -32.64 -37.23 -41.61
N ASP A 116 -33.26 -37.97 -40.68
CA ASP A 116 -34.53 -37.58 -40.08
C ASP A 116 -34.40 -36.28 -39.28
N ARG A 117 -33.24 -36.09 -38.62
CA ARG A 117 -32.95 -34.92 -37.80
C ARG A 117 -31.48 -34.56 -37.88
N ILE A 118 -31.23 -33.28 -38.06
CA ILE A 118 -29.90 -32.67 -37.93
C ILE A 118 -29.96 -31.69 -36.77
N VAL A 119 -29.16 -31.92 -35.72
CA VAL A 119 -29.22 -31.13 -34.48
C VAL A 119 -27.84 -30.65 -34.08
N ASP A 120 -27.76 -29.35 -33.78
CA ASP A 120 -26.53 -28.75 -33.26
C ASP A 120 -26.33 -29.08 -31.77
N VAL A 121 -25.17 -29.65 -31.47
CA VAL A 121 -24.72 -29.94 -30.12
C VAL A 121 -24.17 -28.63 -29.52
N GLY A 122 -24.86 -28.11 -28.51
CA GLY A 122 -24.42 -26.90 -27.81
C GLY A 122 -23.17 -27.14 -26.95
N PRO A 123 -22.54 -26.07 -26.43
CA PRO A 123 -21.37 -26.20 -25.56
C PRO A 123 -21.72 -26.88 -24.23
N VAL A 124 -20.69 -27.35 -23.53
CA VAL A 124 -20.82 -27.86 -22.16
C VAL A 124 -21.29 -26.72 -21.26
N ARG A 125 -22.44 -26.91 -20.59
CA ARG A 125 -23.02 -25.94 -19.65
C ARG A 125 -22.69 -26.32 -18.20
N PRO A 126 -22.73 -25.37 -17.24
CA PRO A 126 -22.44 -25.66 -15.82
C PRO A 126 -23.27 -26.82 -15.26
N ALA A 127 -24.54 -26.91 -15.64
CA ALA A 127 -25.42 -28.00 -15.23
C ALA A 127 -24.93 -29.39 -15.69
N HIS A 128 -24.36 -29.50 -16.90
CA HIS A 128 -23.86 -30.78 -17.42
C HIS A 128 -22.65 -31.24 -16.61
N LEU A 129 -21.73 -30.33 -16.29
CA LEU A 129 -20.53 -30.62 -15.51
C LEU A 129 -20.88 -30.98 -14.07
N ALA A 130 -21.74 -30.19 -13.40
CA ALA A 130 -22.15 -30.44 -12.03
C ALA A 130 -22.91 -31.77 -11.88
N ALA A 131 -23.82 -32.09 -12.80
CA ALA A 131 -24.55 -33.36 -12.80
C ALA A 131 -23.60 -34.55 -13.01
N SER A 132 -22.66 -34.44 -13.95
CA SER A 132 -21.68 -35.51 -14.23
C SER A 132 -20.70 -35.68 -13.09
N PHE A 133 -20.30 -34.59 -12.43
CA PHE A 133 -19.43 -34.61 -11.27
C PHE A 133 -20.09 -35.37 -10.12
N ARG A 134 -21.37 -35.06 -9.83
CA ARG A 134 -22.16 -35.79 -8.83
C ARG A 134 -22.30 -37.28 -9.15
N GLN A 135 -22.54 -37.61 -10.42
CA GLN A 135 -22.71 -39.00 -10.86
C GLN A 135 -21.42 -39.83 -10.78
N VAL A 136 -20.25 -39.22 -11.02
CA VAL A 136 -18.96 -39.92 -11.03
C VAL A 136 -18.28 -39.91 -9.66
N ARG A 137 -18.42 -38.82 -8.90
CA ARG A 137 -17.72 -38.60 -7.63
C ARG A 137 -18.60 -38.79 -6.39
N GLY A 138 -19.92 -38.72 -6.52
CA GLY A 138 -20.84 -38.68 -5.37
C GLY A 138 -20.85 -37.34 -4.62
N GLU A 139 -20.00 -36.38 -5.01
CA GLU A 139 -19.87 -35.06 -4.39
C GLU A 139 -20.73 -34.00 -5.12
N SER A 140 -21.19 -32.97 -4.40
CA SER A 140 -21.92 -31.85 -4.99
C SER A 140 -20.96 -30.74 -5.43
N MET A 141 -21.17 -30.23 -6.65
CA MET A 141 -20.53 -29.03 -7.17
C MET A 141 -21.59 -27.96 -7.39
N THR A 142 -21.32 -26.73 -6.94
CA THR A 142 -22.23 -25.60 -7.14
C THR A 142 -22.21 -25.13 -8.59
N THR A 143 -23.28 -24.47 -9.03
CA THR A 143 -23.35 -23.90 -10.39
C THR A 143 -22.29 -22.83 -10.63
N ALA A 144 -21.92 -22.06 -9.60
CA ALA A 144 -20.87 -21.04 -9.68
C ALA A 144 -19.49 -21.67 -9.87
N GLU A 145 -19.16 -22.73 -9.13
CA GLU A 145 -17.90 -23.48 -9.30
C GLU A 145 -17.82 -24.11 -10.69
N ALA A 146 -18.90 -24.75 -11.15
CA ALA A 146 -18.97 -25.34 -12.48
C ALA A 146 -18.80 -24.28 -13.58
N ALA A 147 -19.43 -23.10 -13.43
CA ALA A 147 -19.26 -21.99 -14.36
C ALA A 147 -17.81 -21.45 -14.36
N CYS A 148 -17.18 -21.35 -13.19
CA CYS A 148 -15.78 -20.95 -13.07
C CYS A 148 -14.85 -21.95 -13.77
N LEU A 149 -15.04 -23.25 -13.56
CA LEU A 149 -14.23 -24.29 -14.19
C LEU A 149 -14.37 -24.27 -15.72
N LEU A 150 -15.57 -24.01 -16.25
CA LEU A 150 -15.83 -23.98 -17.69
C LEU A 150 -15.22 -22.76 -18.42
N GLN A 151 -14.60 -21.82 -17.70
CA GLN A 151 -13.79 -20.76 -18.30
C GLN A 151 -12.45 -21.28 -18.82
N TYR A 152 -12.01 -22.45 -18.35
CA TYR A 152 -10.77 -23.08 -18.77
C TYR A 152 -11.00 -24.18 -19.82
N PRO A 153 -10.01 -24.51 -20.66
CA PRO A 153 -10.11 -25.61 -21.63
C PRO A 153 -10.55 -26.92 -20.94
N LEU A 154 -11.60 -27.57 -21.48
CA LEU A 154 -12.22 -28.76 -20.87
C LEU A 154 -11.22 -29.89 -20.57
N LYS A 155 -10.20 -30.07 -21.41
CA LYS A 155 -9.12 -31.04 -21.19
C LYS A 155 -8.41 -30.79 -19.85
N HIS A 156 -8.11 -29.53 -19.52
CA HIS A 156 -7.47 -29.16 -18.27
C HIS A 156 -8.43 -29.34 -17.10
N VAL A 157 -9.70 -28.95 -17.27
CA VAL A 157 -10.75 -29.12 -16.25
C VAL A 157 -10.85 -30.60 -15.83
N PHE A 158 -11.01 -31.52 -16.78
CA PHE A 158 -11.16 -32.94 -16.47
C PHE A 158 -9.92 -33.55 -15.79
N VAL A 159 -8.72 -33.09 -16.16
CA VAL A 159 -7.47 -33.57 -15.53
C VAL A 159 -7.25 -32.96 -14.14
N SER A 160 -7.74 -31.74 -13.90
CA SER A 160 -7.62 -31.05 -12.61
C SER A 160 -8.51 -31.66 -11.52
N LEU A 161 -9.69 -32.16 -11.89
CA LEU A 161 -10.70 -32.75 -11.00
C LEU A 161 -10.38 -34.21 -10.65
N ARG A 162 -9.23 -34.44 -10.00
CA ARG A 162 -8.77 -35.77 -9.53
C ARG A 162 -9.54 -36.26 -8.30
N ALA A 163 -9.51 -37.57 -8.05
CA ALA A 163 -10.17 -38.15 -6.87
C ALA A 163 -9.58 -37.56 -5.58
N GLY A 164 -10.43 -37.12 -4.65
CA GLY A 164 -10.00 -36.58 -3.35
C GLY A 164 -9.38 -35.18 -3.39
N ARG A 165 -9.33 -34.51 -4.54
CA ARG A 165 -8.84 -33.12 -4.64
C ARG A 165 -10.02 -32.15 -4.48
N PRO A 166 -10.00 -31.24 -3.48
CA PRO A 166 -11.06 -30.25 -3.32
C PRO A 166 -11.20 -29.33 -4.53
N ILE A 167 -12.45 -28.97 -4.89
CA ILE A 167 -12.76 -28.10 -6.03
C ILE A 167 -12.00 -26.76 -5.97
N PRO A 168 -11.90 -26.05 -4.83
CA PRO A 168 -11.14 -24.79 -4.76
C PRO A 168 -9.67 -24.95 -5.16
N VAL A 169 -9.05 -26.09 -4.81
CA VAL A 169 -7.65 -26.40 -5.14
C VAL A 169 -7.48 -26.75 -6.62
N ALA A 170 -8.51 -27.32 -7.26
CA ALA A 170 -8.52 -27.55 -8.70
C ALA A 170 -8.64 -26.24 -9.48
N ILE A 171 -9.53 -25.34 -9.06
CA ILE A 171 -9.69 -24.00 -9.65
C ILE A 171 -8.38 -23.21 -9.54
N GLU A 172 -7.74 -23.20 -8.38
CA GLU A 172 -6.48 -22.47 -8.19
C GLU A 172 -5.34 -23.04 -9.03
N GLY A 173 -5.26 -24.37 -9.16
CA GLY A 173 -4.29 -25.00 -10.05
C GLY A 173 -4.49 -24.64 -11.53
N LEU A 174 -5.75 -24.51 -11.97
CA LEU A 174 -6.09 -24.08 -13.33
C LEU A 174 -5.73 -22.61 -13.56
N ARG A 175 -5.97 -21.74 -12.58
CA ARG A 175 -5.58 -20.33 -12.62
C ARG A 175 -4.07 -20.15 -12.80
N LEU A 176 -3.29 -20.84 -11.97
CA LEU A 176 -1.83 -20.80 -12.05
C LEU A 176 -1.33 -21.31 -13.41
N ALA A 177 -1.92 -22.39 -13.93
CA ALA A 177 -1.57 -22.93 -15.24
C ALA A 177 -1.98 -22.01 -16.41
N ALA A 178 -3.04 -21.23 -16.24
CA ALA A 178 -3.49 -20.22 -17.21
C ALA A 178 -2.67 -18.92 -17.14
N GLY A 179 -1.71 -18.81 -16.23
CA GLY A 179 -0.96 -17.57 -16.00
C GLY A 179 -1.82 -16.44 -15.44
N GLU A 180 -3.00 -16.75 -14.87
CA GLU A 180 -3.81 -15.74 -14.21
C GLU A 180 -3.09 -15.24 -12.97
N PRO A 181 -2.98 -13.91 -12.77
CA PRO A 181 -2.41 -13.37 -11.55
C PRO A 181 -3.25 -13.87 -10.38
N VAL A 182 -2.60 -14.55 -9.43
CA VAL A 182 -3.17 -14.90 -8.13
C VAL A 182 -3.90 -13.66 -7.61
N ARG A 183 -5.23 -13.74 -7.41
CA ARG A 183 -5.99 -12.65 -6.79
C ARG A 183 -5.41 -12.47 -5.38
N GLN A 184 -4.51 -11.51 -5.24
CA GLN A 184 -4.09 -11.01 -3.94
C GLN A 184 -5.37 -10.62 -3.19
N ALA A 185 -5.47 -10.99 -1.91
CA ALA A 185 -6.55 -10.51 -1.06
C ALA A 185 -6.72 -8.99 -1.28
N PRO A 186 -7.96 -8.49 -1.39
CA PRO A 186 -8.20 -7.09 -1.71
C PRO A 186 -7.36 -6.23 -0.78
N LYS A 187 -6.44 -5.46 -1.37
CA LYS A 187 -5.54 -4.62 -0.58
C LYS A 187 -6.41 -3.54 0.09
N PRO A 188 -6.13 -3.20 1.35
CA PRO A 188 -7.04 -2.37 2.15
C PRO A 188 -7.22 -0.98 1.59
N GLY A 189 -8.42 -0.44 1.78
CA GLY A 189 -8.75 0.98 1.60
C GLY A 189 -8.46 1.77 2.88
N LEU A 190 -8.79 3.07 2.88
CA LEU A 190 -8.54 3.96 4.02
C LEU A 190 -9.41 3.62 5.24
N LEU A 191 -10.59 3.03 5.04
CA LEU A 191 -11.46 2.61 6.15
C LEU A 191 -10.86 1.47 6.97
N ASP A 192 -10.07 0.62 6.33
CA ASP A 192 -9.41 -0.55 6.92
C ASP A 192 -8.06 -0.19 7.59
N LEU A 193 -7.68 1.09 7.56
CA LEU A 193 -6.41 1.59 8.06
C LEU A 193 -6.60 2.52 9.27
N GLU A 194 -5.88 2.21 10.35
CA GLU A 194 -5.76 3.08 11.53
C GLU A 194 -4.44 3.89 11.48
N GLY A 195 -4.35 4.94 12.30
CA GLY A 195 -3.13 5.75 12.45
C GLY A 195 -2.97 6.91 11.47
N PHE A 196 -3.86 7.07 10.49
CA PHE A 196 -3.77 8.16 9.49
C PHE A 196 -4.56 9.43 9.85
N GLY A 197 -5.18 9.50 11.03
CA GLY A 197 -5.76 10.72 11.60
C GLY A 197 -6.52 11.63 10.62
N THR A 198 -6.06 12.88 10.50
CA THR A 198 -6.62 13.89 9.59
C THR A 198 -6.44 13.53 8.12
N ALA A 199 -5.38 12.81 7.74
CA ALA A 199 -5.17 12.35 6.36
C ALA A 199 -6.26 11.35 5.94
N ARG A 200 -6.70 10.47 6.85
CA ARG A 200 -7.84 9.57 6.60
C ARG A 200 -9.13 10.35 6.37
N LYS A 201 -9.42 11.36 7.20
CA LYS A 201 -10.63 12.19 7.06
C LYS A 201 -10.64 12.91 5.70
N TRP A 202 -9.51 13.51 5.33
CA TRP A 202 -9.33 14.15 4.03
C TRP A 202 -9.53 13.17 2.88
N GLY A 203 -8.91 11.99 2.94
CA GLY A 203 -9.04 11.00 1.87
C GLY A 203 -10.45 10.43 1.69
N LEU A 204 -11.25 10.35 2.76
CA LEU A 204 -12.66 9.95 2.68
C LEU A 204 -13.53 11.06 2.09
N ALA A 205 -13.26 12.34 2.42
CA ALA A 205 -13.93 13.47 1.78
C ALA A 205 -13.62 13.51 0.28
N LEU A 206 -12.34 13.37 -0.10
CA LEU A 206 -11.92 13.30 -1.48
C LEU A 206 -12.60 12.17 -2.27
N ALA A 207 -12.78 10.99 -1.66
CA ALA A 207 -13.50 9.88 -2.30
C ALA A 207 -14.96 10.24 -2.61
N SER A 208 -15.61 10.99 -1.72
CA SER A 208 -16.96 11.53 -1.95
C SER A 208 -16.95 12.55 -3.09
N ASP A 209 -16.04 13.51 -3.06
CA ASP A 209 -15.93 14.57 -4.07
C ASP A 209 -15.68 13.98 -5.47
N ILE A 210 -14.78 13.00 -5.58
CA ILE A 210 -14.52 12.30 -6.85
C ILE A 210 -15.78 11.56 -7.35
N ALA A 211 -16.56 10.95 -6.45
CA ALA A 211 -17.81 10.30 -6.83
C ALA A 211 -18.88 11.30 -7.29
N GLU A 212 -18.94 12.50 -6.69
CA GLU A 212 -19.85 13.57 -7.10
C GLU A 212 -19.44 14.24 -8.41
N TRP A 213 -18.13 14.48 -8.61
CA TRP A 213 -17.56 14.98 -9.85
C TRP A 213 -17.81 13.99 -11.01
N ARG A 214 -17.59 12.69 -10.80
CA ARG A 214 -17.93 11.64 -11.79
C ARG A 214 -19.41 11.63 -12.18
N ARG A 215 -20.30 12.09 -11.30
CA ARG A 215 -21.75 12.22 -11.55
C ARG A 215 -22.13 13.59 -12.14
N GLY A 216 -21.17 14.49 -12.35
CA GLY A 216 -21.39 15.83 -12.87
C GLY A 216 -22.08 16.79 -11.89
N LYS A 217 -22.07 16.49 -10.59
CA LYS A 217 -22.71 17.35 -9.57
C LYS A 217 -21.87 18.55 -9.15
N ILE A 218 -20.55 18.39 -9.15
CA ILE A 218 -19.56 19.42 -8.81
C ILE A 218 -18.53 19.53 -9.93
N GLY A 219 -17.90 20.69 -10.06
CA GLY A 219 -16.80 20.90 -10.99
C GLY A 219 -15.49 20.33 -10.43
N TRP A 220 -14.50 20.07 -11.30
CA TRP A 220 -13.16 19.71 -10.82
C TRP A 220 -12.53 20.81 -9.96
N SER A 221 -12.93 22.08 -10.16
CA SER A 221 -12.54 23.22 -9.29
C SER A 221 -12.85 23.00 -7.82
N ASP A 222 -13.90 22.24 -7.52
CA ASP A 222 -14.44 22.06 -6.16
C ASP A 222 -13.85 20.82 -5.47
N VAL A 223 -13.11 19.98 -6.22
CA VAL A 223 -12.40 18.81 -5.71
C VAL A 223 -11.04 19.24 -5.18
N ASP A 224 -10.68 18.75 -3.99
CA ASP A 224 -9.36 18.99 -3.40
C ASP A 224 -8.26 18.25 -4.17
N LYS A 225 -7.30 18.99 -4.72
CA LYS A 225 -6.41 18.50 -5.80
C LYS A 225 -5.08 18.02 -5.30
N GLY A 226 -4.68 18.34 -4.07
CA GLY A 226 -3.44 17.83 -3.58
C GLY A 226 -3.19 17.91 -2.09
N ILE A 227 -2.31 17.01 -1.64
CA ILE A 227 -1.92 16.88 -0.24
C ILE A 227 -0.43 16.55 -0.15
N LEU A 228 0.27 17.23 0.75
CA LEU A 228 1.59 16.85 1.24
C LEU A 228 1.42 16.05 2.52
N ILE A 229 1.88 14.80 2.53
CA ILE A 229 1.98 13.97 3.73
C ILE A 229 3.42 13.92 4.23
N SER A 230 3.63 14.22 5.52
CA SER A 230 4.94 14.10 6.15
C SER A 230 4.94 13.10 7.29
N GLY A 231 6.12 12.68 7.73
CA GLY A 231 6.28 11.85 8.92
C GLY A 231 7.53 10.98 8.86
N PRO A 232 7.89 10.30 9.96
CA PRO A 232 9.08 9.47 9.99
C PRO A 232 9.08 8.38 8.90
N PRO A 233 10.27 7.88 8.49
CA PRO A 233 10.36 6.76 7.57
C PRO A 233 9.60 5.55 8.15
N GLY A 234 8.97 4.77 7.27
CA GLY A 234 8.25 3.55 7.69
C GLY A 234 6.86 3.77 8.31
N CYS A 235 6.37 5.00 8.47
CA CYS A 235 5.03 5.28 9.02
C CYS A 235 3.86 5.07 8.02
N GLY A 236 4.14 4.56 6.82
CA GLY A 236 3.10 4.17 5.86
C GLY A 236 2.64 5.27 4.90
N LYS A 237 3.47 6.26 4.59
CA LYS A 237 3.17 7.31 3.58
C LYS A 237 2.77 6.72 2.21
N THR A 238 3.59 5.81 1.68
CA THR A 238 3.30 5.09 0.43
C THR A 238 2.06 4.19 0.54
N LEU A 239 1.81 3.61 1.73
CA LEU A 239 0.62 2.80 1.99
C LEU A 239 -0.65 3.65 1.98
N PHE A 240 -0.61 4.86 2.55
CA PHE A 240 -1.70 5.83 2.51
C PHE A 240 -2.09 6.17 1.08
N ALA A 241 -1.14 6.57 0.23
CA ALA A 241 -1.43 6.92 -1.17
C ALA A 241 -2.08 5.76 -1.93
N SER A 242 -1.57 4.54 -1.73
CA SER A 242 -2.15 3.33 -2.32
C SER A 242 -3.56 3.02 -1.82
N ALA A 243 -3.85 3.29 -0.54
CA ALA A 243 -5.17 3.07 0.05
C ALA A 243 -6.17 4.15 -0.35
N LEU A 244 -5.71 5.40 -0.49
CA LEU A 244 -6.48 6.53 -1.00
C LEU A 244 -7.00 6.22 -2.41
N ALA A 245 -6.12 5.80 -3.33
CA ALA A 245 -6.50 5.46 -4.69
C ALA A 245 -7.57 4.35 -4.75
N ARG A 246 -7.44 3.31 -3.91
CA ARG A 246 -8.46 2.24 -3.81
C ARG A 246 -9.78 2.73 -3.24
N THR A 247 -9.73 3.59 -2.23
CA THR A 247 -10.93 4.16 -1.60
C THR A 247 -11.71 5.04 -2.57
N CYS A 248 -10.99 5.78 -3.41
CA CYS A 248 -11.57 6.62 -4.46
C CYS A 248 -11.92 5.83 -5.74
N GLU A 249 -11.60 4.53 -5.80
CA GLU A 249 -11.76 3.67 -6.99
C GLU A 249 -11.10 4.28 -8.25
N ILE A 250 -9.87 4.76 -8.10
CA ILE A 250 -9.04 5.36 -9.15
C ILE A 250 -7.69 4.67 -9.24
N GLU A 251 -6.99 4.83 -10.37
CA GLU A 251 -5.63 4.32 -10.53
C GLU A 251 -4.62 5.11 -9.70
N ILE A 252 -3.44 4.53 -9.46
CA ILE A 252 -2.29 5.23 -8.88
C ILE A 252 -1.11 5.18 -9.84
N VAL A 253 -0.55 6.35 -10.12
CA VAL A 253 0.74 6.53 -10.79
C VAL A 253 1.73 6.98 -9.73
N ALA A 254 2.62 6.07 -9.34
CA ALA A 254 3.62 6.33 -8.30
C ALA A 254 4.99 6.59 -8.94
N THR A 255 5.69 7.60 -8.44
CA THR A 255 7.08 7.91 -8.78
C THR A 255 7.78 8.53 -7.57
N SER A 256 9.09 8.67 -7.60
CA SER A 256 9.86 9.35 -6.56
C SER A 256 10.90 10.28 -7.14
N VAL A 257 11.35 11.23 -6.34
CA VAL A 257 12.47 12.11 -6.72
C VAL A 257 13.71 11.28 -7.04
N GLY A 258 14.04 10.28 -6.21
CA GLY A 258 15.14 9.37 -6.47
C GLY A 258 15.03 8.66 -7.83
N GLN A 259 13.81 8.27 -8.24
CA GLN A 259 13.58 7.67 -9.55
C GLN A 259 13.85 8.64 -10.70
N TRP A 260 13.45 9.91 -10.57
CA TRP A 260 13.76 10.93 -11.58
C TRP A 260 15.26 11.17 -11.69
N LEU A 261 15.95 11.32 -10.55
CA LEU A 261 17.39 11.58 -10.52
C LEU A 261 18.22 10.41 -11.07
N SER A 262 17.72 9.17 -10.96
CA SER A 262 18.38 7.98 -11.53
C SER A 262 18.54 8.03 -13.06
N ALA A 263 17.81 8.93 -13.73
CA ALA A 263 17.95 9.17 -15.17
C ALA A 263 19.28 9.87 -15.53
N GLY A 264 20.00 10.41 -14.55
CA GLY A 264 21.33 11.01 -14.73
C GLY A 264 21.27 12.51 -15.02
N HIS A 265 21.64 12.90 -16.24
CA HIS A 265 21.73 14.32 -16.62
C HIS A 265 20.39 15.06 -16.56
N LEU A 266 20.44 16.37 -16.33
CA LEU A 266 19.26 17.23 -16.12
C LEU A 266 18.17 17.03 -17.16
N ASP A 267 18.50 17.04 -18.45
CA ASP A 267 17.51 16.85 -19.53
C ASP A 267 16.73 15.53 -19.39
N LYS A 268 17.42 14.47 -18.97
CA LYS A 268 16.79 13.15 -18.75
C LYS A 268 15.93 13.14 -17.49
N VAL A 269 16.34 13.85 -16.44
CA VAL A 269 15.55 14.04 -15.21
C VAL A 269 14.26 14.81 -15.54
N LEU A 270 14.37 15.93 -16.24
CA LEU A 270 13.22 16.73 -16.67
C LEU A 270 12.30 15.93 -17.60
N ALA A 271 12.85 15.14 -18.52
CA ALA A 271 12.07 14.24 -19.37
C ALA A 271 11.36 13.14 -18.56
N ALA A 272 12.01 12.57 -17.53
CA ALA A 272 11.40 11.59 -16.65
C ALA A 272 10.24 12.19 -15.83
N MET A 273 10.39 13.40 -15.32
CA MET A 273 9.32 14.15 -14.65
C MET A 273 8.12 14.37 -15.59
N ARG A 274 8.36 14.92 -16.79
CA ARG A 274 7.31 15.13 -17.80
C ARG A 274 6.60 13.82 -18.14
N LYS A 275 7.34 12.72 -18.26
CA LYS A 275 6.79 11.38 -18.54
C LYS A 275 5.89 10.89 -17.40
N SER A 276 6.28 11.04 -16.13
CA SER A 276 5.43 10.66 -14.99
C SER A 276 4.10 11.43 -14.99
N PHE A 277 4.14 12.74 -15.26
CA PHE A 277 2.92 13.55 -15.38
C PHE A 277 2.06 13.16 -16.58
N GLN A 278 2.65 12.91 -17.75
CA GLN A 278 1.92 12.41 -18.93
C GLN A 278 1.27 11.04 -18.68
N GLN A 279 1.92 10.16 -17.91
CA GLN A 279 1.35 8.89 -17.50
C GLN A 279 0.15 9.07 -16.57
N ALA A 280 0.20 10.02 -15.63
CA ALA A 280 -0.95 10.36 -14.80
C ALA A 280 -2.11 10.89 -15.65
N VAL A 281 -1.84 11.83 -16.56
CA VAL A 281 -2.85 12.42 -17.45
C VAL A 281 -3.52 11.38 -18.35
N SER A 282 -2.77 10.40 -18.88
CA SER A 282 -3.34 9.36 -19.73
C SER A 282 -4.17 8.31 -18.97
N ARG A 283 -4.11 8.31 -17.63
CA ARG A 283 -4.78 7.34 -16.74
C ARG A 283 -5.85 7.98 -15.87
N LYS A 284 -6.29 9.19 -16.20
CA LYS A 284 -7.34 9.89 -15.46
C LYS A 284 -8.64 9.06 -15.41
N PRO A 285 -9.38 9.10 -14.28
CA PRO A 285 -9.00 9.73 -13.02
C PRO A 285 -7.99 8.88 -12.22
N CYS A 286 -6.98 9.53 -11.63
CA CYS A 286 -5.91 8.85 -10.89
C CYS A 286 -5.30 9.68 -9.76
N VAL A 287 -4.56 9.01 -8.87
CA VAL A 287 -3.62 9.63 -7.93
C VAL A 287 -2.23 9.65 -8.57
N LEU A 288 -1.61 10.83 -8.66
CA LEU A 288 -0.17 10.97 -8.91
C LEU A 288 0.55 11.06 -7.57
N PHE A 289 1.21 9.98 -7.18
CA PHE A 289 1.99 9.90 -5.94
C PHE A 289 3.46 10.22 -6.19
N LEU A 290 3.97 11.26 -5.52
CA LEU A 290 5.35 11.72 -5.57
C LEU A 290 6.01 11.44 -4.21
N ASP A 291 6.84 10.39 -4.13
CA ASP A 291 7.58 10.05 -2.91
C ASP A 291 8.93 10.80 -2.82
N GLU A 292 9.45 10.94 -1.60
CA GLU A 292 10.75 11.55 -1.31
C GLU A 292 10.91 12.99 -1.86
N LEU A 293 9.86 13.82 -1.76
CA LEU A 293 9.89 15.20 -2.27
C LEU A 293 10.99 16.06 -1.64
N ASP A 294 11.45 15.71 -0.44
CA ASP A 294 12.61 16.32 0.21
C ASP A 294 13.92 16.18 -0.59
N GLY A 295 13.99 15.25 -1.54
CA GLY A 295 15.13 15.11 -2.44
C GLY A 295 15.32 16.26 -3.42
N ILE A 296 14.27 17.06 -3.70
CA ILE A 296 14.38 18.27 -4.54
C ILE A 296 14.84 19.47 -3.71
N GLY A 297 14.47 19.51 -2.43
CA GLY A 297 14.75 20.61 -1.52
C GLY A 297 13.92 21.86 -1.78
N ASP A 298 14.28 22.95 -1.09
CA ASP A 298 13.69 24.27 -1.26
C ASP A 298 14.60 25.10 -2.16
N ARG A 299 14.08 25.71 -3.24
CA ARG A 299 14.88 26.59 -4.09
C ARG A 299 15.42 27.79 -3.33
N SER A 300 14.72 28.13 -2.24
CA SER A 300 15.10 29.15 -1.29
C SER A 300 16.24 28.70 -0.39
N THR A 301 16.77 27.47 -0.48
CA THR A 301 17.87 26.92 0.33
C THR A 301 19.02 26.25 -0.43
N LEU A 302 19.01 26.30 -1.76
CA LEU A 302 20.06 25.73 -2.60
C LEU A 302 21.32 26.62 -2.64
N THR A 303 22.51 26.02 -2.52
CA THR A 303 23.82 26.66 -2.82
C THR A 303 24.82 25.72 -3.48
N GLY A 304 25.88 26.31 -4.05
CA GLY A 304 26.95 25.64 -4.77
C GLY A 304 26.72 25.54 -6.28
N ASP A 305 27.56 24.76 -6.98
CA ASP A 305 27.58 24.65 -8.44
C ASP A 305 26.35 23.94 -9.05
N HIS A 306 25.44 23.44 -8.21
CA HIS A 306 24.23 22.72 -8.61
C HIS A 306 22.93 23.49 -8.38
N VAL A 307 23.01 24.78 -8.02
CA VAL A 307 21.81 25.62 -7.79
C VAL A 307 20.94 25.72 -9.02
N GLU A 308 21.54 26.02 -10.18
CA GLU A 308 20.80 26.15 -11.44
C GLU A 308 20.10 24.84 -11.83
N TYR A 309 20.75 23.70 -11.59
CA TYR A 309 20.17 22.38 -11.81
C TYR A 309 18.89 22.19 -10.99
N TRP A 310 18.97 22.40 -9.67
CA TRP A 310 17.85 22.17 -8.78
C TRP A 310 16.74 23.22 -8.94
N MET A 311 17.09 24.48 -9.24
CA MET A 311 16.11 25.51 -9.61
C MET A 311 15.33 25.11 -10.87
N GLN A 312 16.00 24.57 -11.89
CA GLN A 312 15.33 24.08 -13.09
C GLN A 312 14.41 22.90 -12.79
N VAL A 313 14.81 21.98 -11.91
CA VAL A 313 13.96 20.87 -11.44
C VAL A 313 12.73 21.40 -10.70
N VAL A 314 12.89 22.29 -9.72
CA VAL A 314 11.78 22.88 -8.96
C VAL A 314 10.83 23.64 -9.90
N ASN A 315 11.36 24.52 -10.76
CA ASN A 315 10.54 25.30 -11.69
C ASN A 315 9.80 24.42 -12.68
N SER A 316 10.43 23.34 -13.17
CA SER A 316 9.77 22.37 -14.05
C SER A 316 8.67 21.60 -13.32
N LEU A 317 8.87 21.24 -12.05
CA LEU A 317 7.82 20.62 -11.24
C LEU A 317 6.65 21.58 -11.03
N LEU A 318 6.92 22.85 -10.74
CA LEU A 318 5.89 23.89 -10.61
C LEU A 318 5.10 24.06 -11.91
N GLU A 319 5.78 24.16 -13.06
CA GLU A 319 5.15 24.25 -14.39
C GLU A 319 4.23 23.03 -14.65
N LEU A 320 4.68 21.84 -14.28
CA LEU A 320 3.91 20.61 -14.44
C LEU A 320 2.66 20.57 -13.56
N ILE A 321 2.73 21.09 -12.33
CA ILE A 321 1.59 21.16 -11.40
C ILE A 321 0.63 22.30 -11.78
N ASP A 322 1.15 23.45 -12.23
CA ASP A 322 0.36 24.62 -12.61
C ASP A 322 -0.38 24.45 -13.95
N GLY A 323 -0.09 23.38 -14.70
CA GLY A 323 -0.78 22.99 -15.94
C GLY A 323 -2.23 22.54 -15.71
N PHE A 324 -3.04 23.40 -15.10
CA PHE A 324 -4.30 23.09 -14.43
C PHE A 324 -5.37 22.46 -15.34
N GLU A 325 -5.50 22.92 -16.59
CA GLU A 325 -6.40 22.28 -17.57
C GLU A 325 -5.97 20.84 -17.88
N ARG A 326 -4.66 20.58 -17.91
CA ARG A 326 -4.11 19.26 -18.23
C ARG A 326 -4.20 18.31 -17.06
N LEU A 327 -4.42 18.77 -15.83
CA LEU A 327 -4.50 17.93 -14.62
C LEU A 327 -5.92 17.68 -14.11
N GLU A 328 -6.96 18.08 -14.82
CA GLU A 328 -8.33 17.71 -14.45
C GLU A 328 -8.49 16.19 -14.28
N GLY A 329 -8.94 15.72 -13.11
CA GLY A 329 -9.03 14.29 -12.78
C GLY A 329 -7.77 13.67 -12.17
N VAL A 330 -6.69 14.43 -11.93
CA VAL A 330 -5.46 13.96 -11.27
C VAL A 330 -5.36 14.55 -9.87
N VAL A 331 -5.35 13.69 -8.85
CA VAL A 331 -5.07 14.09 -7.46
C VAL A 331 -3.57 13.97 -7.19
N LEU A 332 -2.92 15.04 -6.75
CA LEU A 332 -1.50 15.06 -6.43
C LEU A 332 -1.26 14.69 -4.95
N VAL A 333 -0.46 13.67 -4.69
CA VAL A 333 -0.08 13.28 -3.32
C VAL A 333 1.43 13.31 -3.20
N GLY A 334 1.97 14.27 -2.45
CA GLY A 334 3.39 14.38 -2.15
C GLY A 334 3.73 13.72 -0.82
N ALA A 335 4.83 12.98 -0.72
CA ALA A 335 5.33 12.42 0.53
C ALA A 335 6.74 12.90 0.85
N THR A 336 6.99 13.18 2.12
CA THR A 336 8.32 13.62 2.60
C THR A 336 8.59 13.18 4.04
N ASN A 337 9.86 13.07 4.43
CA ASN A 337 10.24 12.98 5.84
C ASN A 337 10.45 14.36 6.49
N PHE A 338 10.75 15.37 5.68
CA PHE A 338 11.25 16.68 6.10
C PHE A 338 10.39 17.79 5.45
N PRO A 339 9.18 18.07 5.96
CA PRO A 339 8.27 19.06 5.35
C PRO A 339 8.88 20.46 5.27
N GLU A 340 9.78 20.81 6.19
CA GLU A 340 10.51 22.07 6.21
C GLU A 340 11.48 22.24 5.03
N LYS A 341 11.92 21.14 4.39
CA LYS A 341 12.78 21.17 3.21
C LYS A 341 12.01 21.35 1.90
N ILE A 342 10.68 21.41 1.94
CA ILE A 342 9.85 21.53 0.74
C ILE A 342 9.65 22.99 0.37
N ASP A 343 9.95 23.33 -0.89
CA ASP A 343 9.75 24.67 -1.46
C ASP A 343 8.36 25.22 -1.15
N ALA A 344 8.30 26.42 -0.56
CA ALA A 344 7.05 27.07 -0.19
C ALA A 344 6.11 27.29 -1.38
N ALA A 345 6.64 27.41 -2.62
CA ALA A 345 5.83 27.51 -3.81
C ALA A 345 5.05 26.22 -4.09
N LEU A 346 5.60 25.03 -3.81
CA LEU A 346 4.89 23.76 -3.99
C LEU A 346 3.71 23.62 -3.02
N ARG A 347 3.76 24.31 -1.86
CA ARG A 347 2.74 24.28 -0.80
C ARG A 347 1.64 25.34 -0.95
N ARG A 348 1.60 26.08 -2.06
CA ARG A 348 0.57 27.12 -2.30
C ARG A 348 -0.76 26.52 -2.76
N ALA A 349 -1.84 27.27 -2.54
CA ALA A 349 -3.21 26.95 -2.96
C ALA A 349 -3.27 26.41 -4.40
N GLY A 350 -3.95 25.28 -4.60
CA GLY A 350 -4.09 24.61 -5.89
C GLY A 350 -2.95 23.65 -6.26
N ARG A 351 -1.97 23.43 -5.35
CA ARG A 351 -0.84 22.50 -5.53
C ARG A 351 -0.83 21.42 -4.44
N LEU A 352 0.12 21.48 -3.51
CA LEU A 352 0.18 20.66 -2.29
C LEU A 352 -0.20 21.52 -1.08
N ASP A 353 -1.35 22.18 -1.16
CA ASP A 353 -1.78 23.22 -0.23
C ASP A 353 -2.22 22.71 1.14
N ARG A 354 -2.59 21.42 1.24
CA ARG A 354 -2.76 20.76 2.53
C ARG A 354 -1.52 20.01 2.94
N HIS A 355 -1.03 20.28 4.14
CA HIS A 355 0.00 19.49 4.78
C HIS A 355 -0.59 18.70 5.96
N VAL A 356 -0.34 17.38 5.98
CA VAL A 356 -0.72 16.50 7.09
C VAL A 356 0.47 15.66 7.54
N ALA A 357 0.76 15.72 8.85
CA ALA A 357 1.74 14.82 9.47
C ALA A 357 1.10 13.48 9.84
N ILE A 358 1.76 12.38 9.47
CA ILE A 358 1.48 11.01 9.90
C ILE A 358 2.47 10.69 11.04
N PRO A 359 2.02 10.68 12.30
CA PRO A 359 2.88 10.46 13.45
C PRO A 359 3.29 8.99 13.59
N LEU A 360 4.13 8.70 14.58
CA LEU A 360 4.40 7.33 14.99
C LEU A 360 3.10 6.63 15.45
N PRO A 361 2.96 5.32 15.21
CA PRO A 361 1.78 4.55 15.62
C PRO A 361 1.50 4.63 17.14
N ASP A 362 0.28 5.04 17.49
CA ASP A 362 -0.24 4.93 18.86
C ASP A 362 -0.56 3.47 19.24
N ALA A 363 -0.95 3.22 20.49
CA ALA A 363 -1.19 1.85 20.97
C ALA A 363 -2.26 1.10 20.16
N GLN A 364 -3.34 1.80 19.78
CA GLN A 364 -4.43 1.22 18.98
C GLN A 364 -3.95 0.88 17.57
N THR A 365 -3.25 1.81 16.92
CA THR A 365 -2.64 1.61 15.60
C THR A 365 -1.64 0.46 15.63
N ARG A 366 -0.80 0.36 16.66
CA ARG A 366 0.13 -0.78 16.85
C ARG A 366 -0.61 -2.11 16.98
N ARG A 367 -1.74 -2.16 17.70
CA ARG A 367 -2.58 -3.36 17.78
C ARG A 367 -3.08 -3.78 16.39
N SER A 368 -3.56 -2.83 15.60
CA SER A 368 -4.01 -3.06 14.23
C SER A 368 -2.88 -3.49 13.30
N LEU A 369 -1.69 -2.92 13.45
CA LEU A 369 -0.48 -3.34 12.72
C LEU A 369 -0.05 -4.76 13.10
N CYS A 370 -0.10 -5.14 14.38
CA CYS A 370 0.12 -6.51 14.83
C CYS A 370 -0.84 -7.49 14.14
N ARG A 371 -2.15 -7.21 14.21
CA ARG A 371 -3.18 -8.06 13.58
C ARG A 371 -2.93 -8.24 12.09
N ARG A 372 -2.61 -7.15 11.39
CA ARG A 372 -2.35 -7.13 9.95
C ARG A 372 -1.10 -7.91 9.55
N TYR A 373 0.01 -7.65 10.23
CA TYR A 373 1.32 -8.09 9.77
C TYR A 373 1.80 -9.38 10.41
N ILE A 374 1.41 -9.70 11.65
CA ILE A 374 1.77 -10.97 12.30
C ILE A 374 0.84 -12.09 11.84
N ARG A 375 -0.46 -11.79 11.67
CA ARG A 375 -1.51 -12.72 11.19
C ARG A 375 -1.62 -13.96 12.07
N SER A 376 -1.83 -13.76 13.36
CA SER A 376 -2.08 -14.82 14.35
C SER A 376 -3.32 -14.47 15.17
N ASP A 377 -4.01 -15.50 15.66
CA ASP A 377 -5.21 -15.39 16.49
C ASP A 377 -4.81 -15.29 17.97
N PHE A 378 -4.09 -14.22 18.32
CA PHE A 378 -3.72 -13.95 19.70
C PHE A 378 -4.93 -13.54 20.55
N THR A 379 -4.90 -13.91 21.82
CA THR A 379 -5.82 -13.39 22.83
C THR A 379 -5.60 -11.89 23.04
N ASP A 380 -6.59 -11.19 23.61
CA ASP A 380 -6.45 -9.76 23.85
C ASP A 380 -5.28 -9.43 24.80
N ALA A 381 -5.03 -10.27 25.80
CA ALA A 381 -3.91 -10.13 26.74
C ALA A 381 -2.53 -10.31 26.06
N GLU A 382 -2.43 -11.25 25.11
CA GLU A 382 -1.20 -11.42 24.32
C GLU A 382 -0.95 -10.22 23.40
N PHE A 383 -2.00 -9.69 22.77
CA PHE A 383 -1.89 -8.45 22.01
C PHE A 383 -1.46 -7.28 22.89
N ASP A 384 -1.98 -7.16 24.12
CA ASP A 384 -1.59 -6.10 25.06
C ASP A 384 -0.10 -6.18 25.41
N GLY A 385 0.42 -7.39 25.69
CA GLY A 385 1.84 -7.60 25.96
C GLY A 385 2.74 -7.20 24.78
N ILE A 386 2.36 -7.56 23.55
CA ILE A 386 3.09 -7.17 22.33
C ILE A 386 2.99 -5.66 22.09
N VAL A 387 1.82 -5.06 22.25
CA VAL A 387 1.59 -3.61 22.01
C VAL A 387 2.35 -2.74 23.01
N ALA A 388 2.43 -3.19 24.28
CA ALA A 388 3.26 -2.55 25.31
C ALA A 388 4.75 -2.61 24.93
N SER A 389 5.19 -3.74 24.39
CA SER A 389 6.58 -4.01 24.04
C SER A 389 6.99 -3.52 22.63
N THR A 390 6.16 -2.72 21.97
CA THR A 390 6.41 -2.22 20.59
C THR A 390 6.29 -0.70 20.48
N LYS A 391 6.36 0.02 21.60
CA LYS A 391 6.42 1.49 21.61
C LYS A 391 7.60 1.98 20.75
N GLY A 392 7.34 2.99 19.93
CA GLY A 392 8.33 3.56 19.00
C GLY A 392 8.50 2.80 17.68
N LEU A 393 7.86 1.63 17.48
CA LEU A 393 7.91 0.93 16.19
C LEU A 393 7.01 1.58 15.14
N THR A 394 7.50 1.58 13.90
CA THR A 394 6.81 2.06 12.69
C THR A 394 6.06 0.93 11.99
N GLY A 395 5.18 1.27 11.04
CA GLY A 395 4.49 0.25 10.22
C GLY A 395 5.43 -0.68 9.45
N ALA A 396 6.56 -0.15 8.98
CA ALA A 396 7.61 -0.95 8.34
C ALA A 396 8.26 -1.96 9.30
N ASP A 397 8.45 -1.59 10.57
CA ASP A 397 8.98 -2.49 11.59
C ASP A 397 8.00 -3.64 11.87
N PHE A 398 6.70 -3.37 11.98
CA PHE A 398 5.68 -4.42 12.11
C PHE A 398 5.62 -5.33 10.89
N GLU A 399 5.79 -4.79 9.69
CA GLU A 399 5.83 -5.59 8.46
C GLU A 399 7.04 -6.53 8.45
N GLN A 400 8.21 -6.02 8.81
CA GLN A 400 9.43 -6.80 8.95
C GLN A 400 9.28 -7.87 10.03
N MET A 401 8.78 -7.50 11.21
CA MET A 401 8.46 -8.41 12.31
C MET A 401 7.57 -9.56 11.83
N GLY A 402 6.48 -9.25 11.14
CA GLY A 402 5.56 -10.24 10.62
C GLY A 402 6.22 -11.22 9.64
N ARG A 403 7.16 -10.74 8.81
CA ARG A 403 7.96 -11.62 7.94
C ARG A 403 8.87 -12.54 8.74
N ASP A 404 9.55 -12.02 9.75
CA ASP A 404 10.52 -12.78 10.56
C ASP A 404 9.83 -13.81 11.45
N VAL A 405 8.72 -13.44 12.11
CA VAL A 405 7.89 -14.36 12.90
C VAL A 405 7.37 -15.50 12.04
N ARG A 406 6.80 -15.21 10.86
CA ARG A 406 6.34 -16.25 9.92
C ARG A 406 7.49 -17.13 9.42
N ARG A 407 8.69 -16.57 9.23
CA ARG A 407 9.87 -17.33 8.79
C ARG A 407 10.32 -18.27 9.90
N CYS A 408 10.34 -17.80 11.15
CA CYS A 408 10.69 -18.58 12.33
C CYS A 408 9.72 -19.76 12.51
N ALA A 409 8.41 -19.48 12.55
CA ALA A 409 7.36 -20.50 12.65
C ALA A 409 7.49 -21.60 11.57
N ARG A 410 7.75 -21.21 10.31
CA ARG A 410 7.98 -22.19 9.23
C ARG A 410 9.23 -23.05 9.41
N ARG A 411 10.31 -22.49 9.98
CA ARG A 411 11.56 -23.22 10.22
C ARG A 411 11.43 -24.18 11.40
N GLU A 412 10.71 -23.78 12.44
CA GLU A 412 10.48 -24.58 13.64
C GLU A 412 9.32 -25.58 13.49
N GLY A 413 8.48 -25.42 12.45
CA GLY A 413 7.31 -26.27 12.24
C GLY A 413 6.18 -26.03 13.26
N THR A 414 6.15 -24.85 13.87
CA THR A 414 5.22 -24.46 14.94
C THR A 414 4.26 -23.36 14.49
N SER A 415 3.16 -23.17 15.23
CA SER A 415 2.29 -22.01 15.07
C SER A 415 2.95 -20.75 15.65
N ILE A 416 2.51 -19.58 15.19
CA ILE A 416 3.00 -18.30 15.71
C ILE A 416 2.47 -18.08 17.12
N SER A 417 3.36 -18.03 18.11
CA SER A 417 3.05 -17.70 19.51
C SER A 417 3.44 -16.27 19.88
N ALA A 418 2.84 -15.71 20.92
CA ALA A 418 3.23 -14.40 21.45
C ALA A 418 4.69 -14.39 21.94
N ASP A 419 5.15 -15.47 22.57
CA ASP A 419 6.55 -15.64 22.99
C ASP A 419 7.53 -15.55 21.80
N MET A 420 7.19 -16.18 20.67
CA MET A 420 8.00 -16.08 19.46
C MET A 420 8.08 -14.64 18.94
N VAL A 421 6.98 -13.88 18.99
CA VAL A 421 6.98 -12.46 18.62
C VAL A 421 7.89 -11.68 19.55
N MET A 422 7.76 -11.87 20.86
CA MET A 422 8.54 -11.18 21.88
C MET A 422 10.05 -11.47 21.73
N ARG A 423 10.42 -12.73 21.46
CA ARG A 423 11.81 -13.15 21.22
C ARG A 423 12.44 -12.53 19.98
N LEU A 424 11.63 -12.22 18.97
CA LEU A 424 12.08 -11.64 17.69
C LEU A 424 12.00 -10.12 17.67
N LEU A 425 11.58 -9.48 18.76
CA LEU A 425 11.66 -8.03 18.89
C LEU A 425 13.13 -7.57 18.78
N PRO A 426 13.43 -6.49 18.01
CA PRO A 426 14.75 -5.87 18.04
C PRO A 426 15.16 -5.60 19.48
N PRO A 427 16.41 -5.89 19.86
CA PRO A 427 16.87 -5.60 21.21
C PRO A 427 16.69 -4.10 21.48
N SER A 428 15.95 -3.79 22.53
CA SER A 428 15.82 -2.42 23.00
C SER A 428 17.08 -2.02 23.76
N LEU A 429 17.66 -0.87 23.40
CA LEU A 429 18.53 -0.17 24.34
C LEU A 429 17.62 0.54 25.32
N LYS A 430 17.40 -0.11 26.47
CA LYS A 430 16.70 0.53 27.58
C LYS A 430 17.44 1.80 27.97
N ILE A 431 16.72 2.91 28.02
CA ILE A 431 17.24 4.15 28.57
C ILE A 431 16.93 4.10 30.06
N THR A 432 17.91 3.67 30.84
CA THR A 432 17.81 3.51 32.29
C THR A 432 18.95 4.20 33.01
N GLY A 433 18.78 4.45 34.30
CA GLY A 433 19.81 5.04 35.16
C GLY A 433 20.22 6.43 34.68
N GLU A 434 21.53 6.69 34.71
CA GLU A 434 22.12 8.00 34.41
C GLU A 434 21.74 8.53 33.02
N ARG A 435 21.63 7.66 32.02
CA ARG A 435 21.23 8.09 30.66
C ARG A 435 19.79 8.60 30.61
N ARG A 436 18.87 7.98 31.37
CA ARG A 436 17.48 8.43 31.43
C ARG A 436 17.36 9.76 32.14
N ARG A 437 18.08 9.91 33.25
CA ARG A 437 18.19 11.16 33.99
C ARG A 437 18.77 12.28 33.13
N THR A 438 19.81 11.98 32.34
CA THR A 438 20.41 12.95 31.41
C THR A 438 19.39 13.47 30.42
N VAL A 439 18.66 12.58 29.75
CA VAL A 439 17.62 12.95 28.77
C VAL A 439 16.47 13.71 29.46
N ALA A 440 16.02 13.25 30.63
CA ALA A 440 14.95 13.90 31.37
C ALA A 440 15.30 15.32 31.80
N VAL A 441 16.52 15.53 32.31
CA VAL A 441 17.04 16.85 32.67
C VAL A 441 17.17 17.75 31.43
N HIS A 442 17.66 17.20 30.31
CA HIS A 442 17.79 17.92 29.06
C HIS A 442 16.43 18.44 28.54
N GLU A 443 15.43 17.56 28.43
CA GLU A 443 14.10 17.95 27.96
C GLU A 443 13.39 18.90 28.94
N ALA A 444 13.55 18.69 30.26
CA ALA A 444 13.03 19.60 31.28
C ALA A 444 13.63 21.01 31.15
N GLY A 445 14.92 21.12 30.82
CA GLY A 445 15.58 22.39 30.55
C GLY A 445 14.97 23.17 29.39
N HIS A 446 14.69 22.50 28.26
CA HIS A 446 13.99 23.12 27.14
C HIS A 446 12.59 23.62 27.53
N ALA A 447 11.82 22.78 28.23
CA ALA A 447 10.45 23.11 28.62
C ALA A 447 10.38 24.32 29.56
N VAL A 448 11.20 24.34 30.62
CA VAL A 448 11.18 25.43 31.60
C VAL A 448 11.65 26.74 30.98
N VAL A 449 12.74 26.73 30.21
CA VAL A 449 13.21 27.95 29.53
C VAL A 449 12.20 28.43 28.49
N GLY A 450 11.61 27.52 27.71
CA GLY A 450 10.62 27.85 26.69
C GLY A 450 9.34 28.46 27.28
N ILE A 451 8.81 27.91 28.37
CA ILE A 451 7.64 28.47 29.07
C ILE A 451 7.99 29.81 29.71
N HIS A 452 9.12 29.92 30.40
CA HIS A 452 9.50 31.16 31.08
C HIS A 452 9.68 32.33 30.10
N LEU A 453 10.11 32.03 28.88
CA LEU A 453 10.33 33.02 27.83
C LEU A 453 9.16 33.19 26.85
N ASP A 454 8.03 32.51 27.10
CA ASP A 454 6.83 32.57 26.26
C ASP A 454 7.12 32.26 24.78
N VAL A 455 7.90 31.22 24.52
CA VAL A 455 8.30 30.82 23.15
C VAL A 455 7.11 30.25 22.36
N GLY A 456 6.15 29.63 23.07
CA GLY A 456 4.93 29.06 22.51
C GLY A 456 4.22 28.20 23.55
N GLU A 457 3.10 27.58 23.15
CA GLU A 457 2.34 26.69 24.04
C GLU A 457 3.05 25.32 24.13
N LEU A 458 3.53 24.95 25.32
CA LEU A 458 4.07 23.61 25.54
C LEU A 458 2.92 22.60 25.49
N LYS A 459 3.02 21.60 24.61
CA LYS A 459 2.04 20.53 24.50
C LYS A 459 2.41 19.35 25.39
N GLU A 460 3.66 18.89 25.29
CA GLU A 460 4.12 17.73 26.03
C GLU A 460 5.65 17.61 26.06
N ILE A 461 6.13 16.84 27.02
CA ILE A 461 7.51 16.38 27.13
C ILE A 461 7.50 14.85 27.19
N VAL A 462 8.35 14.20 26.40
CA VAL A 462 8.43 12.74 26.31
C VAL A 462 9.87 12.28 26.46
N VAL A 463 10.11 11.29 27.32
CA VAL A 463 11.36 10.52 27.42
C VAL A 463 11.04 9.05 27.08
N LEU A 464 11.74 8.51 26.09
CA LEU A 464 11.53 7.14 25.66
C LEU A 464 12.13 6.15 26.68
N ASP A 465 11.41 5.06 26.95
CA ASP A 465 11.88 3.97 27.82
C ASP A 465 12.96 3.11 27.13
N GLU A 466 12.90 3.08 25.81
CA GLU A 466 13.73 2.26 24.96
C GLU A 466 13.98 2.99 23.65
N VAL A 467 15.22 2.94 23.18
CA VAL A 467 15.58 3.35 21.82
C VAL A 467 16.08 2.13 21.06
N ARG A 468 15.63 1.96 19.83
CA ARG A 468 15.93 0.78 19.00
C ARG A 468 16.93 1.05 17.88
N GLN A 469 17.32 2.31 17.68
CA GLN A 469 18.34 2.71 16.70
C GLN A 469 19.34 3.70 17.32
N SER A 470 20.62 3.48 17.09
CA SER A 470 21.66 4.43 17.48
C SER A 470 21.45 5.76 16.74
N GLY A 471 21.49 6.90 17.44
CA GLY A 471 21.29 8.23 16.87
C GLY A 471 19.83 8.73 16.81
N THR A 472 18.85 7.95 17.25
CA THR A 472 17.47 8.47 17.46
C THR A 472 17.42 9.28 18.76
N ALA A 473 16.83 10.47 18.71
CA ALA A 473 16.62 11.29 19.90
C ALA A 473 15.79 10.52 20.94
N ALA A 474 16.32 10.48 22.15
CA ALA A 474 15.81 9.70 23.29
C ALA A 474 14.69 10.42 24.04
N GLY A 475 14.54 11.72 23.82
CA GLY A 475 13.50 12.57 24.37
C GLY A 475 13.13 13.66 23.38
N PHE A 476 11.96 14.27 23.59
CA PHE A 476 11.47 15.39 22.80
C PHE A 476 10.59 16.31 23.66
N THR A 477 10.74 17.61 23.44
CA THR A 477 9.91 18.67 24.00
C THR A 477 9.13 19.35 22.86
N HIS A 478 7.80 19.29 22.92
CA HIS A 478 6.95 19.79 21.82
C HIS A 478 6.26 21.11 22.18
N PHE A 479 6.70 22.19 21.52
CA PHE A 479 6.04 23.49 21.53
C PHE A 479 5.19 23.68 20.27
N ALA A 480 3.95 24.15 20.43
CA ALA A 480 3.16 24.70 19.35
C ALA A 480 3.47 26.19 19.22
N LEU A 481 4.10 26.56 18.11
CA LEU A 481 4.38 27.95 17.76
C LEU A 481 3.20 28.50 16.96
N GLU A 482 2.76 29.71 17.25
CA GLU A 482 1.76 30.40 16.43
C GLU A 482 2.37 30.83 15.08
N ASP A 483 1.59 30.73 13.99
CA ASP A 483 2.01 31.06 12.61
C ASP A 483 2.17 32.59 12.35
N MET A 484 2.55 33.35 13.37
CA MET A 484 2.70 34.81 13.32
C MET A 484 4.14 35.23 12.95
N GLU A 485 4.29 36.45 12.43
CA GLU A 485 5.62 37.05 12.25
C GLU A 485 6.36 37.13 13.58
N ARG A 486 7.56 36.55 13.63
CA ARG A 486 8.41 36.52 14.83
C ARG A 486 9.31 37.74 14.86
N ASP A 487 9.23 38.49 15.95
CA ASP A 487 10.12 39.62 16.18
C ASP A 487 11.51 39.15 16.66
N ARG A 488 12.41 40.12 16.83
CA ARG A 488 13.78 39.87 17.30
C ARG A 488 13.79 39.16 18.66
N GLN A 489 12.89 39.52 19.56
CA GLN A 489 12.89 39.01 20.93
C GLN A 489 12.39 37.56 20.98
N ALA A 490 11.42 37.19 20.14
CA ALA A 490 10.97 35.82 19.96
C ALA A 490 12.10 34.91 19.46
N LEU A 491 12.89 35.37 18.48
CA LEU A 491 14.04 34.60 17.99
C LEU A 491 15.14 34.43 19.05
N LEU A 492 15.46 35.49 19.81
CA LEU A 492 16.38 35.38 20.95
C LEU A 492 15.88 34.41 22.01
N SER A 493 14.58 34.45 22.30
CA SER A 493 13.97 33.53 23.27
C SER A 493 13.99 32.08 22.78
N GLN A 494 13.83 31.84 21.48
CA GLN A 494 14.01 30.53 20.89
C GLN A 494 15.47 30.05 20.95
N ILE A 495 16.44 30.94 20.72
CA ILE A 495 17.88 30.64 20.89
C ILE A 495 18.17 30.23 22.34
N ALA A 496 17.68 31.01 23.32
CA ALA A 496 17.83 30.69 24.74
C ALA A 496 17.20 29.33 25.10
N MET A 497 15.99 29.04 24.60
CA MET A 497 15.32 27.75 24.80
C MET A 497 16.14 26.58 24.23
N LEU A 498 16.67 26.71 23.02
CA LEU A 498 17.52 25.67 22.38
C LEU A 498 18.80 25.37 23.16
N MET A 499 19.31 26.31 23.96
CA MET A 499 20.46 26.07 24.82
C MET A 499 20.07 25.56 26.23
N GLY A 500 18.78 25.61 26.57
CA GLY A 500 18.25 25.26 27.88
C GLY A 500 18.54 23.82 28.29
N GLY A 501 18.43 22.86 27.39
CA GLY A 501 18.70 21.45 27.69
C GLY A 501 20.14 21.19 28.13
N ARG A 502 21.12 21.69 27.35
CA ARG A 502 22.55 21.62 27.70
C ARG A 502 22.88 22.34 29.00
N LEU A 503 22.25 23.49 29.26
CA LEU A 503 22.45 24.23 30.50
C LEU A 503 21.90 23.48 31.72
N ALA A 504 20.74 22.84 31.58
CA ALA A 504 20.17 22.02 32.63
C ALA A 504 21.07 20.81 32.96
N GLU A 505 21.68 20.18 31.95
CA GLU A 505 22.71 19.16 32.18
C GLU A 505 23.87 19.71 33.03
N GLU A 506 24.41 20.87 32.67
CA GLU A 506 25.55 21.46 33.38
C GLU A 506 25.22 21.83 34.83
N VAL A 507 24.07 22.46 35.06
CA VAL A 507 23.66 22.93 36.40
C VAL A 507 23.29 21.75 37.31
N ILE A 508 22.51 20.78 36.81
CA ILE A 508 21.94 19.72 37.65
C ILE A 508 22.81 18.46 37.69
N LEU A 509 23.48 18.13 36.58
CA LEU A 509 24.32 16.92 36.47
C LEU A 509 25.82 17.25 36.63
N GLY A 510 26.19 18.53 36.65
CA GLY A 510 27.57 18.98 36.84
C GLY A 510 28.46 18.84 35.60
N SER A 511 27.92 18.47 34.44
CA SER A 511 28.66 18.32 33.18
C SER A 511 27.74 18.49 31.97
N ALA A 512 28.31 18.82 30.81
CA ALA A 512 27.63 18.78 29.52
C ALA A 512 27.84 17.43 28.83
N PHE A 513 26.87 16.98 28.03
CA PHE A 513 26.93 15.71 27.30
C PHE A 513 26.92 15.92 25.77
N GLU A 514 27.41 14.91 25.03
CA GLU A 514 27.60 14.98 23.57
C GLU A 514 26.29 15.18 22.78
N GLY A 515 25.14 14.81 23.36
CA GLY A 515 23.83 14.87 22.70
C GLY A 515 23.35 16.28 22.33
N ALA A 516 23.87 17.31 23.00
CA ALA A 516 23.55 18.71 22.71
C ALA A 516 24.33 19.30 21.50
N GLY A 517 25.24 18.53 20.90
CA GLY A 517 26.08 18.94 19.77
C GLY A 517 25.99 18.00 18.56
N GLY A 518 26.55 18.41 17.42
CA GLY A 518 26.52 17.65 16.17
C GLY A 518 25.46 18.12 15.16
N GLU A 519 25.32 17.39 14.06
CA GLU A 519 24.37 17.72 12.98
C GLU A 519 22.93 17.48 13.45
N GLY A 520 22.06 18.47 13.27
CA GLY A 520 20.68 18.48 13.75
C GLY A 520 20.50 18.80 15.24
N SER A 521 21.60 19.09 15.95
CA SER A 521 21.57 19.41 17.39
C SER A 521 21.01 20.79 17.70
N ASP A 522 20.65 21.02 18.96
CA ASP A 522 20.09 22.29 19.39
C ASP A 522 21.12 23.42 19.38
N LEU A 523 22.40 23.12 19.61
CA LEU A 523 23.47 24.09 19.43
C LEU A 523 23.64 24.51 17.97
N GLN A 524 23.52 23.59 17.01
CA GLN A 524 23.56 23.94 15.59
C GLN A 524 22.36 24.83 15.23
N LYS A 525 21.14 24.44 15.63
CA LYS A 525 19.92 25.24 15.39
C LYS A 525 20.02 26.63 15.99
N ALA A 526 20.52 26.75 17.23
CA ALA A 526 20.71 28.03 17.90
C ALA A 526 21.72 28.91 17.15
N THR A 527 22.85 28.32 16.75
CA THR A 527 23.92 29.00 16.00
C THR A 527 23.43 29.48 14.64
N ASP A 528 22.68 28.66 13.93
CA ASP A 528 22.11 29.01 12.63
C ASP A 528 21.05 30.11 12.76
N LEU A 529 20.20 30.05 13.78
CA LEU A 529 19.21 31.09 14.04
C LEU A 529 19.88 32.43 14.39
N ALA A 530 20.89 32.43 15.25
CA ALA A 530 21.69 33.62 15.55
C ALA A 530 22.39 34.17 14.31
N THR A 531 22.88 33.29 13.42
CA THR A 531 23.49 33.72 12.16
C THR A 531 22.46 34.37 11.25
N LEU A 532 21.28 33.77 11.08
CA LEU A 532 20.19 34.34 10.28
C LEU A 532 19.78 35.73 10.78
N MET A 533 19.74 35.94 12.10
CA MET A 533 19.47 37.26 12.69
C MET A 533 20.52 38.30 12.26
N GLU A 534 21.80 37.94 12.32
CA GLU A 534 22.93 38.82 12.02
C GLU A 534 23.12 39.10 10.53
N VAL A 535 22.78 38.13 9.66
CA VAL A 535 23.16 38.19 8.24
C VAL A 535 22.00 38.27 7.28
N ARG A 536 20.76 38.01 7.72
CA ARG A 536 19.61 37.91 6.80
C ARG A 536 18.41 38.72 7.25
N PHE A 537 18.05 38.65 8.53
CA PHE A 537 16.85 39.34 9.03
C PHE A 537 17.09 40.81 9.38
N GLY A 538 18.35 41.28 9.37
CA GLY A 538 18.69 42.64 9.78
C GLY A 538 18.39 42.90 11.27
N MET A 539 18.40 41.84 12.08
CA MET A 539 18.10 41.87 13.52
C MET A 539 19.37 41.85 14.37
N GLY A 540 20.54 41.88 13.75
CA GLY A 540 21.85 41.94 14.38
C GLY A 540 22.32 43.35 14.67
N GLU A 541 23.61 43.50 14.97
CA GLU A 541 24.24 44.82 15.20
C GLU A 541 24.47 45.59 13.88
N VAL A 542 24.36 44.91 12.75
CA VAL A 542 24.56 45.46 11.41
C VAL A 542 23.43 45.06 10.48
N LEU A 543 23.18 45.87 9.45
CA LEU A 543 22.15 45.64 8.43
C LEU A 543 22.68 44.92 7.18
N GLY A 544 23.85 44.26 7.30
CA GLY A 544 24.45 43.51 6.19
C GLY A 544 23.59 42.31 5.80
N TYR A 545 23.34 42.16 4.49
CA TYR A 545 22.52 41.08 3.96
C TYR A 545 23.37 40.03 3.23
N PHE A 546 23.14 38.77 3.58
CA PHE A 546 23.69 37.58 2.97
C PHE A 546 22.54 36.65 2.64
N SER A 547 22.53 36.11 1.42
CA SER A 547 21.48 35.22 0.94
C SER A 547 21.66 33.77 1.40
N ALA A 548 22.18 33.54 2.62
CA ALA A 548 22.37 32.19 3.15
C ALA A 548 21.07 31.57 3.63
N ARG A 549 20.93 30.28 3.36
CA ARG A 549 19.66 29.60 3.37
C ARG A 549 19.73 28.13 3.83
N SER A 550 20.92 27.54 3.89
CA SER A 550 21.16 26.25 4.55
C SER A 550 22.13 26.40 5.72
N SER A 551 22.12 25.44 6.65
CA SER A 551 23.06 25.38 7.78
C SER A 551 24.52 25.37 7.33
N SER A 552 24.83 24.68 6.23
CA SER A 552 26.19 24.62 5.65
C SER A 552 26.65 25.98 5.11
N GLU A 553 25.76 26.77 4.50
CA GLU A 553 26.08 28.12 4.05
C GLU A 553 26.29 29.10 5.19
N LEU A 554 25.41 29.02 6.20
CA LEU A 554 25.54 29.84 7.40
C LEU A 554 26.88 29.54 8.08
N GLU A 555 27.28 28.26 8.12
CA GLU A 555 28.61 27.87 8.56
C GLU A 555 29.72 28.43 7.66
N GLY A 556 29.56 28.36 6.34
CA GLY A 556 30.48 28.95 5.37
C GLY A 556 30.70 30.44 5.62
N ILE A 557 29.63 31.21 5.86
CA ILE A 557 29.72 32.63 6.20
C ILE A 557 30.48 32.83 7.51
N ARG A 558 30.15 32.07 8.57
CA ARG A 558 30.88 32.16 9.85
C ARG A 558 32.37 31.82 9.70
N ARG A 559 32.73 30.91 8.78
CA ARG A 559 34.13 30.55 8.50
C ARG A 559 34.86 31.64 7.70
N GLN A 560 34.20 32.23 6.71
CA GLN A 560 34.80 33.20 5.78
C GLN A 560 34.81 34.65 6.32
N VAL A 561 33.84 35.00 7.16
CA VAL A 561 33.65 36.36 7.67
C VAL A 561 33.79 36.37 9.20
N PRO A 562 35.01 36.62 9.74
CA PRO A 562 35.28 36.57 11.17
C PRO A 562 34.35 37.44 12.03
N SER A 563 33.97 38.62 11.52
CA SER A 563 33.08 39.54 12.25
C SER A 563 31.67 38.98 12.43
N VAL A 564 31.15 38.19 11.47
CA VAL A 564 29.85 37.51 11.64
C VAL A 564 29.96 36.47 12.74
N ARG A 565 31.02 35.65 12.73
CA ARG A 565 31.27 34.64 13.76
C ARG A 565 31.34 35.26 15.15
N GLU A 566 32.05 36.37 15.31
CA GLU A 566 32.16 37.09 16.59
C GLU A 566 30.81 37.62 17.10
N ARG A 567 29.97 38.18 16.22
CA ARG A 567 28.63 38.67 16.60
C ARG A 567 27.65 37.54 16.92
N VAL A 568 27.70 36.45 16.16
CA VAL A 568 26.93 35.23 16.44
C VAL A 568 27.33 34.69 17.81
N GLU A 569 28.64 34.55 18.08
CA GLU A 569 29.16 34.10 19.37
C GLU A 569 28.72 35.02 20.51
N LYS A 570 28.78 36.35 20.31
CA LYS A 570 28.29 37.33 21.29
C LYS A 570 26.80 37.15 21.60
N THR A 571 25.98 36.90 20.58
CA THR A 571 24.54 36.64 20.74
C THR A 571 24.30 35.33 21.48
N LEU A 572 24.98 34.25 21.09
CA LEU A 572 24.90 32.95 21.76
C LEU A 572 25.31 33.06 23.23
N LEU A 573 26.44 33.70 23.54
CA LEU A 573 26.91 33.89 24.91
C LEU A 573 25.96 34.76 25.75
N LYS A 574 25.31 35.74 25.13
CA LYS A 574 24.30 36.57 25.81
C LYS A 574 23.06 35.75 26.17
N GLU A 575 22.50 35.03 25.20
CA GLU A 575 21.33 34.19 25.44
C GLU A 575 21.67 32.97 26.31
N TRP A 576 22.91 32.49 26.28
CA TRP A 576 23.44 31.46 27.19
C TRP A 576 23.40 31.96 28.65
N LYS A 577 23.87 33.18 28.91
CA LYS A 577 23.78 33.78 30.26
C LYS A 577 22.33 33.97 30.71
N ARG A 578 21.45 34.39 29.81
CA ARG A 578 20.02 34.55 30.09
C ARG A 578 19.35 33.21 30.39
N ALA A 579 19.55 32.20 29.56
CA ALA A 579 19.04 30.86 29.77
C ALA A 579 19.59 30.25 31.06
N ARG A 580 20.89 30.44 31.35
CA ARG A 580 21.52 29.99 32.60
C ARG A 580 20.82 30.56 33.82
N ALA A 581 20.58 31.87 33.85
CA ALA A 581 19.89 32.50 34.98
C ALA A 581 18.48 31.93 35.21
N ILE A 582 17.79 31.53 34.13
CA ILE A 582 16.46 30.89 34.22
C ILE A 582 16.60 29.46 34.75
N VAL A 583 17.57 28.69 34.24
CA VAL A 583 17.83 27.31 34.68
C VAL A 583 18.24 27.28 36.15
N GLU A 584 19.17 28.14 36.58
CA GLU A 584 19.61 28.26 37.98
C GLU A 584 18.46 28.72 38.90
N LYS A 585 17.61 29.65 38.43
CA LYS A 585 16.43 30.10 39.20
C LYS A 585 15.41 28.98 39.43
N HIS A 586 15.21 28.13 38.44
CA HIS A 586 14.20 27.07 38.47
C HIS A 586 14.83 25.67 38.59
N GLU A 587 16.01 25.57 39.20
CA GLU A 587 16.75 24.31 39.37
C GLU A 587 15.89 23.25 40.06
N ASP A 588 15.18 23.63 41.12
CA ASP A 588 14.29 22.76 41.88
C ASP A 588 13.13 22.21 41.02
N ILE A 589 12.50 23.07 40.20
CA ILE A 589 11.42 22.64 39.28
C ILE A 589 11.97 21.73 38.20
N ILE A 590 13.10 22.06 37.59
CA ILE A 590 13.71 21.23 36.54
C ILE A 590 14.07 19.85 37.14
N GLY A 591 14.62 19.80 38.36
CA GLY A 591 14.90 18.56 39.06
C GLY A 591 13.65 17.73 39.37
N LEU A 592 12.57 18.38 39.81
CA LEU A 592 11.28 17.72 40.06
C LEU A 592 10.66 17.16 38.76
N LEU A 593 10.69 17.97 37.70
CA LEU A 593 10.19 17.60 36.39
C LEU A 593 10.99 16.46 35.78
N ALA A 594 12.32 16.50 35.88
CA ALA A 594 13.21 15.42 35.47
C ALA A 594 12.91 14.13 36.25
N SER A 595 12.76 14.20 37.57
CA SER A 595 12.40 13.04 38.40
C SER A 595 11.06 12.42 37.99
N ARG A 596 10.09 13.27 37.61
CA ARG A 596 8.79 12.81 37.11
C ARG A 596 8.89 12.20 35.72
N LEU A 597 9.67 12.79 34.81
CA LEU A 597 9.94 12.24 33.49
C LEU A 597 10.69 10.91 33.57
N GLU A 598 11.61 10.75 34.53
CA GLU A 598 12.27 9.49 34.81
C GLU A 598 11.26 8.41 35.22
N ALA A 599 10.30 8.75 36.10
CA ALA A 599 9.31 7.80 36.59
C ALA A 599 8.23 7.44 35.56
N VAL A 600 7.69 8.44 34.84
CA VAL A 600 6.47 8.30 34.03
C VAL A 600 6.76 8.32 32.52
N GLY A 601 7.90 8.87 32.09
CA GLY A 601 8.31 8.96 30.69
C GLY A 601 7.55 10.01 29.86
N ARG A 602 6.52 10.64 30.41
CA ARG A 602 5.77 11.71 29.75
C ARG A 602 5.14 12.66 30.76
N VAL A 603 5.13 13.95 30.44
CA VAL A 603 4.44 14.99 31.21
C VAL A 603 3.70 15.93 30.24
N ASP A 604 2.46 16.29 30.59
CA ASP A 604 1.63 17.22 29.80
C ASP A 604 2.08 18.67 30.03
N GLY A 605 2.06 19.49 28.99
CA GLY A 605 2.55 20.87 29.08
C GLY A 605 1.78 21.75 30.06
N ARG A 606 0.46 21.55 30.21
CA ARG A 606 -0.34 22.30 31.20
C ARG A 606 0.07 21.99 32.63
N GLU A 607 0.53 20.75 32.85
CA GLU A 607 1.04 20.34 34.15
C GLU A 607 2.32 21.10 34.48
N VAL A 608 3.25 21.21 33.53
CA VAL A 608 4.51 21.96 33.69
C VAL A 608 4.25 23.44 33.93
N GLU A 609 3.33 24.05 33.18
CA GLU A 609 2.92 25.44 33.40
C GLU A 609 2.36 25.68 34.80
N SER A 610 1.58 24.72 35.32
CA SER A 610 1.02 24.82 36.68
C SER A 610 2.11 24.76 37.76
N MET A 611 3.15 23.94 37.57
CA MET A 611 4.30 23.86 38.48
C MET A 611 5.08 25.19 38.50
N LEU A 612 5.31 25.79 37.33
CA LEU A 612 6.00 27.08 37.21
C LEU A 612 5.20 28.25 37.79
N ARG A 613 3.86 28.25 37.64
CA ARG A 613 2.99 29.29 38.22
C ARG A 613 2.86 29.17 39.74
N GLY A 614 2.96 27.96 40.29
CA GLY A 614 2.88 27.70 41.74
C GLY A 614 4.03 28.29 42.56
N GLU A 615 5.20 28.55 41.95
CA GLU A 615 6.31 29.29 42.58
C GLU A 615 6.09 30.80 42.62
N GLY A 616 5.28 31.37 41.72
CA GLY A 616 5.03 32.82 41.65
C GLY A 616 4.07 33.37 42.70
N GLN A 617 3.53 32.52 43.59
CA GLN A 617 2.58 32.88 44.65
C GLN A 617 3.10 32.61 46.09
N LYS A 618 4.37 32.24 46.25
CA LYS A 618 5.08 32.27 47.54
C LYS A 618 6.05 33.43 47.54
#